data_AF-A0A0R2B3T3-F1
#
_entry.id   AF-A0A0R2B3T3-F1
#
_cell.length_a   1.000
_cell.length_b   1.000
_cell.length_c   1.000
_cell.angle_alpha   90.00
_cell.angle_beta   90.00
_cell.angle_gamma   90.00
#
_symmetry.space_group_name_H-M   'P 1'
#
loop_
_entity.id
_entity.type
_entity.pdbx_description
1 polymer ?
#
loop_
_entity_poly.entity_id
_entity_poly.type
_entity_poly.pdbx_seq_one_letter_code
_entity_poly.pdbx_strand_id
1 'polypeptide(L)'
;MSLAPKSTVHANGIEDLTVTRANAKDVLKFVDGVLDTLDERHKKIIKGKFIQGNLDWQIAQSIQYSNTRYHQLKLSACYEFAQILDMTAGTSLVAYKE
;
A
#
# COMPACT_ATOMS: atom_id res chain seq x y z
N MET A 1 -17.53 -22.66 -10.66
CA MET A 1 -16.98 -22.55 -12.02
C MET A 1 -15.47 -22.36 -11.88
N SER A 2 -14.69 -23.25 -12.50
CA SER A 2 -13.24 -23.31 -12.38
C SER A 2 -12.59 -22.45 -13.47
N LEU A 3 -11.63 -21.61 -13.11
CA LEU A 3 -10.86 -20.79 -14.07
C LEU A 3 -9.38 -21.18 -13.96
N ALA A 4 -8.94 -22.13 -14.80
CA ALA A 4 -7.58 -22.15 -15.34
C ALA A 4 -7.45 -23.21 -16.44
N PRO A 5 -6.90 -22.86 -17.62
CA PRO A 5 -6.27 -23.86 -18.47
C PRO A 5 -4.88 -24.17 -17.90
N LYS A 6 -4.54 -25.47 -17.85
CA LYS A 6 -3.15 -25.93 -17.62
C LYS A 6 -2.36 -25.68 -18.89
N SER A 7 -1.59 -24.59 -18.91
CA SER A 7 -0.61 -24.32 -19.96
C SER A 7 0.78 -24.52 -19.40
N THR A 8 1.43 -25.62 -19.77
CA THR A 8 2.85 -25.86 -19.57
C THR A 8 3.64 -25.01 -20.56
N VAL A 9 3.85 -23.73 -20.23
CA VAL A 9 4.77 -22.87 -20.98
C VAL A 9 6.05 -22.78 -20.16
N HIS A 10 7.14 -23.32 -20.69
CA HIS A 10 8.48 -23.02 -20.21
C HIS A 10 8.72 -21.52 -20.45
N ALA A 11 8.41 -20.69 -19.46
CA ALA A 11 8.69 -19.27 -19.51
C ALA A 11 10.21 -19.09 -19.59
N ASN A 12 10.70 -18.52 -20.69
CA ASN A 12 12.08 -18.06 -20.76
C ASN A 12 12.25 -16.99 -19.67
N GLY A 13 13.31 -17.08 -18.85
CA GLY A 13 13.47 -16.22 -17.68
C GLY A 13 13.39 -14.71 -17.96
N ILE A 14 13.59 -14.26 -19.21
CA ILE A 14 13.43 -12.86 -19.61
C ILE A 14 11.96 -12.45 -19.82
N GLU A 15 11.11 -13.33 -20.35
CA GLU A 15 9.67 -13.07 -20.48
C GLU A 15 9.03 -13.00 -19.08
N ASP A 16 9.44 -13.92 -18.19
CA ASP A 16 9.02 -13.92 -16.78
C ASP A 16 9.45 -12.65 -16.03
N LEU A 17 10.68 -12.17 -16.24
CA LEU A 17 11.16 -10.91 -15.68
C LEU A 17 10.40 -9.69 -16.23
N THR A 18 10.03 -9.71 -17.51
CA THR A 18 9.31 -8.60 -18.15
C THR A 18 7.88 -8.51 -17.66
N VAL A 19 7.19 -9.66 -17.54
CA VAL A 19 5.85 -9.78 -16.96
C VAL A 19 5.86 -9.37 -15.49
N THR A 20 6.83 -9.87 -14.71
CA THR A 20 6.99 -9.51 -13.30
C THR A 20 7.21 -8.01 -13.12
N ARG A 21 8.05 -7.39 -13.97
CA ARG A 21 8.27 -5.94 -13.95
C ARG A 21 7.02 -5.15 -14.32
N ALA A 22 6.25 -5.60 -15.30
CA ALA A 22 5.00 -4.95 -15.70
C ALA A 22 3.99 -4.99 -14.54
N ASN A 23 3.79 -6.17 -13.94
CA ASN A 23 2.91 -6.34 -12.79
C ASN A 23 3.34 -5.46 -11.60
N ALA A 24 4.63 -5.43 -11.26
CA ALA A 24 5.14 -4.57 -10.20
C ALA A 24 4.90 -3.07 -10.47
N LYS A 25 5.02 -2.62 -11.73
CA LYS A 25 4.71 -1.23 -12.10
C LYS A 25 3.23 -0.92 -11.93
N ASP A 26 2.34 -1.85 -12.28
CA ASP A 26 0.90 -1.63 -12.17
C ASP A 26 0.45 -1.65 -10.71
N VAL A 27 1.02 -2.54 -9.87
CA VAL A 27 0.84 -2.48 -8.42
C VAL A 27 1.32 -1.15 -7.85
N LEU A 28 2.49 -0.66 -8.26
CA LEU A 28 3.01 0.63 -7.80
C LEU A 28 2.09 1.79 -8.18
N LYS A 29 1.63 1.86 -9.44
CA LYS A 29 0.67 2.89 -9.89
C LYS A 29 -0.64 2.83 -9.12
N PHE A 30 -1.13 1.63 -8.85
CA PHE A 30 -2.34 1.45 -8.05
C PHE A 30 -2.14 1.97 -6.63
N VAL A 31 -1.05 1.60 -5.97
CA VAL A 31 -0.71 2.08 -4.62
C VAL A 31 -0.52 3.60 -4.61
N ASP A 32 0.17 4.18 -5.60
CA ASP A 32 0.32 5.63 -5.72
C ASP A 32 -1.05 6.32 -5.91
N GLY A 33 -1.93 5.74 -6.73
CA GLY A 33 -3.30 6.23 -6.92
C GLY A 33 -4.11 6.21 -5.62
N VAL A 34 -3.98 5.16 -4.82
CA VAL A 34 -4.60 5.08 -3.48
C VAL A 34 -4.00 6.12 -2.54
N LEU A 35 -2.67 6.29 -2.53
CA LEU A 35 -2.00 7.29 -1.69
C LEU A 35 -2.41 8.72 -2.03
N ASP A 36 -2.68 9.02 -3.31
CA ASP A 36 -3.12 10.33 -3.78
C ASP A 36 -4.54 10.69 -3.34
N THR A 37 -5.34 9.71 -2.91
CA THR A 37 -6.67 9.94 -2.35
C THR A 37 -6.69 10.22 -0.85
N LEU A 38 -5.58 9.94 -0.15
CA LEU A 38 -5.45 10.23 1.28
C LEU A 38 -5.23 11.73 1.53
N ASP A 39 -5.61 12.20 2.71
CA ASP A 39 -5.12 13.49 3.21
C ASP A 39 -3.58 13.54 3.19
N GLU A 40 -3.03 14.72 2.87
CA GLU A 40 -1.59 14.93 2.72
C GLU A 40 -0.78 14.49 3.95
N ARG A 41 -1.33 14.60 5.16
CA ARG A 41 -0.67 14.13 6.37
C ARG A 41 -0.64 12.61 6.42
N HIS A 42 -1.76 11.95 6.12
CA HIS A 42 -1.84 10.49 6.12
C HIS A 42 -0.99 9.88 5.00
N LYS A 43 -0.99 10.47 3.81
CA LYS A 43 -0.08 10.14 2.71
C LYS A 43 1.38 10.19 3.14
N LYS A 44 1.82 11.27 3.80
CA LYS A 44 3.20 11.39 4.34
C LYS A 44 3.53 10.31 5.35
N ILE A 45 2.60 9.95 6.23
CA ILE A 45 2.79 8.89 7.21
C ILE A 45 2.95 7.52 6.53
N ILE A 46 2.02 7.15 5.64
CA ILE A 46 2.05 5.84 4.97
C ILE A 46 3.28 5.71 4.08
N LYS A 47 3.57 6.72 3.25
CA LYS A 47 4.75 6.72 2.37
C LYS A 47 6.05 6.72 3.17
N GLY A 48 6.15 7.55 4.19
CA GLY A 48 7.31 7.62 5.06
C GLY A 48 7.59 6.29 5.76
N LYS A 49 6.54 5.64 6.27
CA LYS A 49 6.70 4.42 7.07
C LYS A 49 6.92 3.18 6.23
N PHE A 50 6.05 2.94 5.26
CA PHE A 50 5.94 1.63 4.59
C PHE A 50 6.64 1.58 3.24
N ILE A 51 6.91 2.73 2.61
CA ILE A 51 7.63 2.79 1.33
C ILE A 51 9.07 3.22 1.53
N GLN A 52 9.29 4.25 2.35
CA GLN A 52 10.63 4.83 2.58
C GLN A 52 11.37 4.21 3.76
N GLY A 53 10.68 3.45 4.62
CA GLY A 53 11.30 2.76 5.76
C GLY A 53 11.74 3.66 6.92
N ASN A 54 11.21 4.89 7.01
CA ASN A 54 11.57 5.82 8.08
C ASN A 54 11.08 5.34 9.45
N LEU A 55 11.81 5.72 10.50
CA LEU A 55 11.42 5.47 11.88
C LEU A 55 10.26 6.40 12.29
N ASP A 56 9.42 5.92 13.20
CA ASP A 56 8.22 6.64 13.65
C ASP A 56 8.55 8.05 14.18
N TRP A 57 9.65 8.19 14.91
CA TRP A 57 10.09 9.49 15.45
C TRP A 57 10.54 10.47 14.35
N GLN A 58 11.15 9.98 13.27
CA GLN A 58 11.58 10.83 12.14
C GLN A 58 10.36 11.39 11.41
N ILE A 59 9.36 10.54 11.21
CA ILE A 59 8.11 10.94 10.57
C ILE A 59 7.38 11.92 11.49
N ALA A 60 7.22 11.60 12.78
CA ALA A 60 6.58 12.48 13.76
C ALA A 60 7.22 13.87 13.80
N GLN A 61 8.55 13.95 13.77
CA GLN A 61 9.28 15.22 13.69
C GLN A 61 9.00 15.96 12.38
N SER A 62 8.99 15.27 11.24
CA SER A 62 8.73 15.88 9.92
C SER A 62 7.32 16.48 9.79
N ILE A 63 6.35 15.92 10.51
CA ILE A 63 4.97 16.42 10.55
C ILE A 63 4.66 17.27 11.79
N GLN A 64 5.67 17.56 12.63
CA GLN A 64 5.58 18.40 13.83
C GLN A 64 4.60 17.89 14.91
N TYR A 65 4.59 16.58 15.16
CA TYR A 65 3.78 15.95 16.20
C TYR A 65 4.61 15.28 17.29
N SER A 66 4.08 15.24 18.51
CA SER A 66 4.63 14.37 19.57
C SER A 66 4.46 12.89 19.20
N ASN A 67 5.34 12.03 19.70
CA ASN A 67 5.31 10.59 19.41
C ASN A 67 3.96 9.94 19.78
N THR A 68 3.34 10.34 20.90
CA THR A 68 2.03 9.83 21.32
C THR A 68 0.92 10.23 20.35
N ARG A 69 0.88 11.49 19.91
CA ARG A 69 -0.12 11.97 18.95
C ARG A 69 0.10 11.38 17.57
N TYR A 70 1.37 11.19 17.18
CA TYR A 70 1.75 10.51 15.95
C TYR A 70 1.22 9.08 15.91
N HIS A 71 1.27 8.32 17.01
CA HIS A 71 0.77 6.95 17.02
C HIS A 71 -0.72 6.86 16.64
N GLN A 72 -1.55 7.74 17.20
CA GLN A 72 -2.98 7.83 16.85
C GLN A 72 -3.21 8.23 15.39
N LEU A 73 -2.42 9.19 14.89
CA LEU A 73 -2.47 9.61 13.49
C LEU A 73 -2.07 8.47 12.55
N LYS A 74 -1.04 7.69 12.91
CA LYS A 74 -0.61 6.52 12.13
C LYS A 74 -1.72 5.47 12.03
N LEU A 75 -2.37 5.14 13.14
CA LEU A 75 -3.51 4.22 13.12
C LEU A 75 -4.65 4.73 12.25
N SER A 76 -4.94 6.03 12.32
CA SER A 76 -5.97 6.67 11.49
C SER A 76 -5.61 6.62 10.00
N ALA A 77 -4.37 6.92 9.66
CA ALA A 77 -3.85 6.82 8.29
C ALA A 77 -3.94 5.40 7.73
N CYS A 78 -3.57 4.38 8.55
CA CYS A 78 -3.69 2.98 8.13
C CYS A 78 -5.14 2.57 7.92
N TYR A 79 -6.06 3.04 8.77
CA TYR A 79 -7.48 2.75 8.65
C TYR A 79 -8.08 3.36 7.38
N GLU A 80 -7.80 4.63 7.10
CA GLU A 80 -8.26 5.30 5.87
C GLU A 80 -7.69 4.61 4.62
N PHE A 81 -6.40 4.27 4.63
CA PHE A 81 -5.78 3.52 3.53
C PHE A 81 -6.48 2.17 3.30
N ALA A 82 -6.79 1.43 4.38
CA ALA A 82 -7.52 0.17 4.29
C ALA A 82 -8.95 0.36 3.75
N GLN A 83 -9.67 1.39 4.18
CA GLN A 83 -11.01 1.70 3.66
C GLN A 83 -10.99 1.97 2.15
N ILE A 84 -10.00 2.72 1.67
CA ILE A 84 -9.89 3.04 0.24
C ILE A 84 -9.52 1.78 -0.55
N LEU A 85 -8.63 0.93 -0.04
CA LEU A 85 -8.34 -0.37 -0.65
C LEU A 85 -9.57 -1.27 -0.70
N ASP A 86 -10.39 -1.29 0.35
CA ASP A 86 -11.62 -2.07 0.37
C ASP A 86 -12.62 -1.57 -0.69
N MET A 87 -12.76 -0.25 -0.86
CA MET A 87 -13.62 0.36 -1.88
C MET A 87 -13.11 0.13 -3.31
N THR A 88 -11.79 0.17 -3.52
CA THR A 88 -11.19 0.16 -4.87
C THR A 88 -10.81 -1.23 -5.37
N ALA A 89 -10.49 -2.16 -4.46
CA ALA A 89 -9.98 -3.49 -4.78
C ALA A 89 -10.71 -4.63 -4.04
N GLY A 90 -11.68 -4.33 -3.16
CA GLY A 90 -12.49 -5.35 -2.49
C GLY A 90 -11.71 -6.18 -1.46
N THR A 91 -10.65 -5.61 -0.86
CA THR A 91 -9.69 -6.35 -0.04
C THR A 91 -10.19 -6.81 1.34
N SER A 92 -11.31 -6.27 1.83
CA SER A 92 -11.89 -6.53 3.17
C SER A 92 -10.92 -6.35 4.35
N LEU A 93 -9.92 -5.46 4.24
CA LEU A 93 -8.90 -5.19 5.25
C LEU A 93 -9.46 -4.55 6.52
N VAL A 94 -10.55 -3.78 6.42
CA VAL A 94 -11.17 -3.10 7.57
C VAL A 94 -11.86 -4.09 8.52
N ALA A 95 -12.29 -5.26 8.02
CA ALA A 95 -12.97 -6.29 8.82
C ALA A 95 -12.05 -6.95 9.87
N TYR A 96 -10.73 -6.81 9.76
CA TYR A 96 -9.76 -7.37 10.70
C TYR A 96 -9.52 -6.50 11.95
N LYS A 97 -10.36 -5.47 12.15
CA LYS A 97 -10.29 -4.57 13.32
C LYS A 97 -11.29 -4.94 14.43
N GLU A 98 -12.08 -6.01 14.24
CA GLU A 98 -12.97 -6.57 15.27
C GLU A 98 -12.24 -7.48 16.26
#